data_AF-A0A7J4UAY2-F1
#
_entry.id   AF-A0A7J4UAY2-F1
#
_cell.length_a   1.000
_cell.length_b   1.000
_cell.length_c   1.000
_cell.angle_alpha   90.00
_cell.angle_beta   90.00
_cell.angle_gamma   90.00
#
_symmetry.space_group_name_H-M   'P 1'
#
loop_
_entity.id
_entity.type
_entity.pdbx_description
1 polymer ?
#
loop_
_entity_poly.entity_id
_entity_poly.type
_entity_poly.pdbx_seq_one_letter_code
_entity_poly.pdbx_strand_id
1 'polypeptide(L)'
;MISRGGMMRIMLMIIIVMLLIGCAPREAEELIKDTQSEKGVPMTVEEAGAIVLSSDCVKEGSIKGEPFYNNITYTWWFDLDIDKPGCSPACVVEDDKTADINWRCTGLIVDGPQNPEERHDCKEKERAQDVCIELYQPVCGWYTEDIKCFAYPCAETFSNGCFACNDMKVAYWTQGECPQTGSSQG
;
A
#
# COMPACT_ATOMS: atom_id res chain seq x y z
N MET A 1 -53.36 -55.98 1.95
CA MET A 1 -53.05 -56.91 0.85
C MET A 1 -53.29 -56.19 -0.47
N ILE A 2 -52.24 -55.66 -1.10
CA ILE A 2 -52.35 -55.04 -2.43
C ILE A 2 -52.39 -56.18 -3.45
N SER A 3 -53.50 -56.29 -4.17
CA SER A 3 -53.72 -57.35 -5.17
C SER A 3 -52.63 -57.32 -6.24
N ARG A 4 -52.14 -58.50 -6.66
CA ARG A 4 -51.07 -58.69 -7.66
C ARG A 4 -51.29 -57.89 -8.95
N GLY A 5 -52.52 -57.55 -9.31
CA GLY A 5 -52.84 -56.70 -10.47
C GLY A 5 -52.64 -55.19 -10.26
N GLY A 6 -52.69 -54.69 -9.01
CA GLY A 6 -52.50 -53.28 -8.70
C GLY A 6 -51.03 -52.84 -8.76
N MET A 7 -50.12 -53.72 -8.36
CA MET A 7 -48.68 -53.43 -8.34
C MET A 7 -48.11 -53.26 -9.75
N MET A 8 -48.65 -53.98 -10.75
CA MET A 8 -48.23 -53.85 -12.14
C MET A 8 -48.72 -52.55 -12.80
N ARG A 9 -49.88 -52.03 -12.38
CA ARG A 9 -50.36 -50.71 -12.84
C ARG A 9 -49.57 -49.55 -12.23
N ILE A 10 -49.17 -49.67 -10.96
CA ILE A 10 -48.34 -48.66 -10.28
C ILE A 10 -46.93 -48.64 -10.88
N MET A 11 -46.34 -49.81 -11.17
CA MET A 11 -45.03 -49.86 -11.84
C MET A 11 -45.09 -49.34 -13.29
N LEU A 12 -46.17 -49.59 -14.03
CA LEU A 12 -46.31 -49.02 -15.38
C LEU A 12 -46.38 -47.49 -15.36
N MET A 13 -47.09 -46.91 -14.39
CA MET A 13 -47.17 -45.45 -14.21
C MET A 13 -45.82 -44.83 -13.84
N ILE A 14 -45.03 -45.48 -12.97
CA ILE A 14 -43.70 -44.99 -12.58
C ILE A 14 -42.72 -45.05 -13.76
N ILE A 15 -42.78 -46.09 -14.60
CA ILE A 15 -41.94 -46.21 -15.80
C ILE A 15 -42.30 -45.14 -16.83
N ILE A 16 -43.60 -44.83 -17.02
CA ILE A 16 -44.05 -43.75 -17.91
C ILE A 16 -43.57 -42.38 -17.40
N VAL A 17 -43.62 -42.12 -16.09
CA VAL A 17 -43.11 -40.87 -15.50
C VAL A 17 -41.59 -40.74 -15.66
N MET A 18 -40.82 -41.84 -15.51
CA MET A 18 -39.37 -41.80 -15.73
C MET A 18 -38.99 -41.59 -17.22
N LEU A 19 -39.81 -42.07 -18.16
CA LEU A 19 -39.60 -41.83 -19.60
C LEU A 19 -39.95 -40.39 -20.02
N LEU A 20 -40.85 -39.70 -19.30
CA LEU A 20 -41.21 -38.30 -19.55
C LEU A 20 -40.23 -37.29 -18.90
N ILE A 21 -39.34 -37.73 -18.01
CA ILE A 21 -38.23 -36.91 -17.48
C ILE A 21 -36.96 -37.08 -18.36
N GLY A 22 -37.10 -37.74 -19.51
CA GLY A 22 -36.05 -37.85 -20.51
C GLY A 22 -35.57 -36.49 -21.01
N CYS A 23 -34.30 -36.19 -20.69
CA CYS A 23 -33.38 -35.33 -21.43
C CYS A 23 -33.99 -34.05 -22.03
N ALA A 24 -34.05 -32.99 -21.22
CA ALA A 24 -33.84 -31.68 -21.81
C ALA A 24 -32.48 -31.73 -22.55
N PRO A 25 -32.40 -31.32 -23.83
CA PRO A 25 -31.12 -31.11 -24.46
C PRO A 25 -30.35 -30.12 -23.57
N ARG A 26 -29.21 -30.57 -23.05
CA ARG A 26 -28.22 -29.66 -22.48
C ARG A 26 -27.68 -28.91 -23.68
N GLU A 27 -28.31 -27.79 -24.02
CA GLU A 27 -27.76 -26.82 -24.95
C GLU A 27 -26.46 -26.34 -24.31
N ALA A 28 -25.37 -27.06 -24.62
CA ALA A 28 -24.03 -26.55 -24.51
C ALA A 28 -23.81 -25.57 -25.67
N GLU A 29 -24.61 -24.50 -25.70
CA GLU A 29 -24.20 -23.22 -26.24
C GLU A 29 -23.84 -22.35 -25.04
N GLU A 30 -22.74 -22.69 -24.36
CA GLU A 30 -21.84 -21.58 -24.06
C GLU A 30 -21.18 -21.24 -25.39
N LEU A 31 -21.88 -20.37 -26.11
CA LEU A 31 -21.25 -19.38 -26.95
C LEU A 31 -20.16 -18.76 -26.06
N ILE A 32 -18.95 -19.28 -26.18
CA ILE A 32 -17.75 -18.49 -25.97
C ILE A 32 -17.92 -17.37 -27.00
N LYS A 33 -18.68 -16.34 -26.61
CA LYS A 33 -18.42 -15.00 -27.07
C LYS A 33 -16.97 -14.86 -26.65
N ASP A 34 -16.10 -15.03 -27.63
CA ASP A 34 -14.85 -14.34 -27.70
C ASP A 34 -15.20 -12.87 -27.42
N THR A 35 -15.29 -12.54 -26.14
CA THR A 35 -14.75 -11.32 -25.61
C THR A 35 -13.25 -11.47 -25.77
N GLN A 36 -12.80 -11.54 -27.03
CA GLN A 36 -11.61 -10.84 -27.42
C GLN A 36 -11.98 -9.38 -27.16
N SER A 37 -11.83 -9.01 -25.89
CA SER A 37 -11.70 -7.63 -25.46
C SER A 37 -10.84 -6.98 -26.52
N GLU A 38 -11.35 -5.93 -27.16
CA GLU A 38 -10.58 -5.12 -28.07
C GLU A 38 -9.47 -4.46 -27.25
N LYS A 39 -8.42 -5.22 -26.99
CA LYS A 39 -7.11 -4.77 -26.55
C LYS A 39 -6.66 -3.81 -27.64
N GLY A 40 -6.82 -2.51 -27.44
CA GLY A 40 -6.33 -1.61 -28.47
C GLY A 40 -6.46 -0.13 -28.26
N VAL A 41 -7.50 0.35 -27.59
CA VAL A 41 -7.69 1.81 -27.48
C VAL A 41 -7.65 2.21 -26.01
N PRO A 42 -6.56 2.88 -25.57
CA PRO A 42 -6.54 3.53 -24.27
C PRO A 42 -7.72 4.48 -24.16
N MET A 43 -8.44 4.46 -23.03
CA MET A 43 -9.39 5.54 -22.72
C MET A 43 -8.66 6.89 -22.76
N THR A 44 -9.38 7.97 -23.06
CA THR A 44 -8.74 9.29 -23.09
C THR A 44 -8.40 9.78 -21.69
N VAL A 45 -7.50 10.77 -21.58
CA VAL A 45 -7.18 11.37 -20.27
C VAL A 45 -8.40 12.02 -19.63
N GLU A 46 -9.32 12.56 -20.44
CA GLU A 46 -10.57 13.18 -19.97
C GLU A 46 -11.53 12.13 -19.40
N GLU A 47 -11.67 10.98 -20.07
CA GLU A 47 -12.48 9.86 -19.56
C GLU A 47 -11.90 9.33 -18.24
N ALA A 48 -10.59 9.09 -18.20
CA ALA A 48 -9.92 8.63 -16.98
C ALA A 48 -10.05 9.66 -15.85
N GLY A 49 -9.90 10.95 -16.14
CA GLY A 49 -10.06 12.03 -15.18
C GLY A 49 -11.49 12.10 -14.62
N ALA A 50 -12.51 11.87 -15.46
CA ALA A 50 -13.89 11.80 -15.00
C ALA A 50 -14.12 10.63 -14.03
N ILE A 51 -13.48 9.48 -14.27
CA ILE A 51 -13.54 8.32 -13.36
C ILE A 51 -12.88 8.69 -12.02
N VAL A 52 -11.68 9.27 -12.01
CA VAL A 52 -11.00 9.72 -10.78
C VAL A 52 -11.85 10.69 -9.98
N LEU A 53 -12.43 11.71 -10.64
CA LEU A 53 -13.28 12.69 -9.98
C LEU A 53 -14.57 12.09 -9.38
N SER A 54 -14.98 10.91 -9.85
CA SER A 54 -16.15 10.18 -9.36
C SER A 54 -15.81 9.10 -8.32
N SER A 55 -14.53 8.77 -8.16
CA SER A 55 -14.07 7.67 -7.30
C SER A 55 -13.76 8.11 -5.87
N ASP A 56 -13.38 7.15 -5.03
CA ASP A 56 -12.95 7.41 -3.66
C ASP A 56 -11.58 8.07 -3.58
N CYS A 57 -10.77 8.03 -4.65
CA CYS A 57 -9.44 8.64 -4.69
C CYS A 57 -9.46 10.12 -4.29
N VAL A 58 -10.41 10.89 -4.83
CA VAL A 58 -10.51 12.35 -4.57
C VAL A 58 -11.09 12.68 -3.20
N LYS A 59 -11.62 11.67 -2.48
CA LYS A 59 -12.02 11.83 -1.08
C LYS A 59 -10.79 11.79 -0.16
N GLU A 60 -9.76 11.06 -0.55
CA GLU A 60 -8.52 10.92 0.22
C GLU A 60 -7.54 12.09 -0.02
N GLY A 61 -7.48 12.64 -1.24
CA GLY A 61 -6.66 13.83 -1.52
C GLY A 61 -6.88 14.42 -2.91
N SER A 62 -6.34 15.61 -3.13
CA SER A 62 -6.42 16.31 -4.42
C SER A 62 -5.41 15.75 -5.44
N ILE A 63 -5.76 15.81 -6.72
CA ILE A 63 -4.84 15.45 -7.81
C ILE A 63 -3.68 16.45 -7.88
N LYS A 64 -2.47 15.94 -8.13
CA LYS A 64 -1.21 16.69 -8.24
C LYS A 64 -0.53 16.39 -9.56
N GLY A 65 -0.06 17.43 -10.23
CA GLY A 65 0.73 17.29 -11.46
C GLY A 65 -0.09 16.83 -12.66
N GLU A 66 0.62 16.38 -13.69
CA GLU A 66 0.03 15.94 -14.95
C GLU A 66 -0.25 14.42 -14.90
N PRO A 67 -1.41 13.96 -15.39
CA PRO A 67 -1.70 12.54 -15.51
C PRO A 67 -0.72 11.87 -16.48
N PHE A 68 -0.39 10.60 -16.22
CA PHE A 68 0.41 9.81 -17.16
C PHE A 68 -0.26 8.48 -17.50
N TYR A 69 -0.09 8.05 -18.74
CA TYR A 69 -0.56 6.75 -19.20
C TYR A 69 0.59 5.74 -19.21
N ASN A 70 0.38 4.59 -18.56
CA ASN A 70 1.32 3.48 -18.58
C ASN A 70 0.90 2.48 -19.67
N ASN A 71 1.66 2.41 -20.76
CA ASN A 71 1.39 1.50 -21.88
C ASN A 71 1.73 0.02 -21.61
N ILE A 72 2.42 -0.29 -20.51
CA ILE A 72 2.75 -1.67 -20.11
C ILE A 72 1.55 -2.29 -19.40
N THR A 73 0.95 -1.54 -18.48
CA THR A 73 -0.19 -1.99 -17.67
C THR A 73 -1.54 -1.51 -18.22
N TYR A 74 -1.54 -0.65 -19.25
CA TYR A 74 -2.74 -0.05 -19.85
C TYR A 74 -3.58 0.76 -18.86
N THR A 75 -2.92 1.52 -17.99
CA THR A 75 -3.55 2.28 -16.89
C THR A 75 -3.24 3.76 -16.97
N TRP A 76 -4.18 4.57 -16.51
CA TRP A 76 -3.95 5.99 -16.24
C TRP A 76 -3.60 6.22 -14.78
N TRP A 77 -2.63 7.11 -14.54
CA TRP A 77 -2.13 7.41 -13.21
C TRP A 77 -2.26 8.91 -12.96
N PHE A 78 -2.90 9.25 -11.84
CA PHE A 78 -3.08 10.60 -11.35
C PHE A 78 -2.45 10.70 -9.97
N ASP A 79 -1.30 11.37 -9.86
CA ASP A 79 -0.65 11.53 -8.56
C ASP A 79 -1.58 12.28 -7.60
N LEU A 80 -1.55 11.89 -6.32
CA LEU A 80 -2.37 12.48 -5.27
C LEU A 80 -1.50 13.28 -4.30
N ASP A 81 -1.99 14.42 -3.86
CA ASP A 81 -1.37 15.24 -2.82
C ASP A 81 -1.90 14.79 -1.45
N ILE A 82 -1.43 13.61 -1.02
CA ILE A 82 -1.72 13.04 0.29
C ILE A 82 -0.40 12.88 1.02
N ASP A 83 -0.30 13.45 2.21
CA ASP A 83 0.90 13.33 3.02
C ASP A 83 0.94 11.97 3.72
N LYS A 84 1.89 11.12 3.29
CA LYS A 84 2.21 9.85 3.93
C LYS A 84 3.71 9.59 3.80
N PRO A 85 4.49 9.63 4.90
CA PRO A 85 5.93 9.49 4.86
C PRO A 85 6.39 8.26 4.08
N GLY A 86 7.35 8.45 3.19
CA GLY A 86 7.93 7.38 2.36
C GLY A 86 7.01 6.84 1.26
N CYS A 87 5.87 7.46 0.99
CA CYS A 87 4.93 7.03 -0.04
C CYS A 87 4.65 8.12 -1.08
N SER A 88 4.49 7.71 -2.34
CA SER A 88 4.01 8.54 -3.44
C SER A 88 2.69 7.96 -3.98
N PRO A 89 1.53 8.39 -3.47
CA PRO A 89 0.23 7.86 -3.90
C PRO A 89 -0.17 8.36 -5.28
N ALA A 90 -0.85 7.50 -6.05
CA ALA A 90 -1.61 7.90 -7.23
C ALA A 90 -2.95 7.16 -7.28
N CYS A 91 -3.97 7.81 -7.84
CA CYS A 91 -5.17 7.13 -8.29
C CYS A 91 -4.87 6.47 -9.64
N VAL A 92 -5.05 5.15 -9.72
CA VAL A 92 -4.81 4.36 -10.91
C VAL A 92 -6.15 3.94 -11.49
N VAL A 93 -6.40 4.29 -12.74
CA VAL A 93 -7.60 3.92 -13.49
C VAL A 93 -7.25 2.78 -14.45
N GLU A 94 -7.95 1.66 -14.29
CA GLU A 94 -7.81 0.45 -15.10
C GLU A 94 -8.72 0.49 -16.34
N ASP A 95 -8.53 -0.44 -17.28
CA ASP A 95 -9.31 -0.52 -18.51
C ASP A 95 -10.80 -0.87 -18.28
N ASP A 96 -11.10 -1.59 -17.20
CA ASP A 96 -12.45 -1.90 -16.73
C ASP A 96 -13.17 -0.72 -16.04
N LYS A 97 -12.54 0.45 -16.04
CA LYS A 97 -13.03 1.72 -15.45
C LYS A 97 -13.12 1.69 -13.92
N THR A 98 -12.42 0.78 -13.26
CA THR A 98 -12.17 0.86 -11.81
C THR A 98 -11.07 1.88 -11.52
N ALA A 99 -11.09 2.44 -10.32
CA ALA A 99 -10.10 3.41 -9.88
C ALA A 99 -9.74 3.19 -8.41
N ASP A 100 -8.48 2.89 -8.16
CA ASP A 100 -7.95 2.57 -6.83
C ASP A 100 -6.68 3.36 -6.54
N ILE A 101 -6.41 3.62 -5.26
CA ILE A 101 -5.17 4.29 -4.85
C ILE A 101 -4.02 3.27 -4.82
N ASN A 102 -3.02 3.50 -5.66
CA ASN A 102 -1.76 2.78 -5.64
C ASN A 102 -0.71 3.54 -4.81
N TRP A 103 -0.33 2.97 -3.68
CA TRP A 103 0.68 3.51 -2.78
C TRP A 103 2.07 3.01 -3.17
N ARG A 104 2.84 3.86 -3.86
CA ARG A 104 4.25 3.56 -4.16
C ARG A 104 5.11 3.96 -2.96
N CYS A 105 5.21 3.06 -1.97
CA CYS A 105 6.01 3.29 -0.77
C CYS A 105 7.42 2.70 -0.91
N THR A 106 8.45 3.41 -0.45
CA THR A 106 9.85 2.97 -0.57
C THR A 106 10.29 1.98 0.50
N GLY A 107 9.40 1.50 1.38
CA GLY A 107 9.71 0.52 2.44
C GLY A 107 10.69 1.02 3.52
N LEU A 108 11.38 2.13 3.26
CA LEU A 108 12.07 2.95 4.24
C LEU A 108 11.01 3.77 4.96
N ILE A 109 10.33 3.14 5.91
CA ILE A 109 9.80 3.91 7.04
C ILE A 109 11.04 4.39 7.79
N VAL A 110 11.50 5.59 7.42
CA VAL A 110 12.39 6.34 8.29
C VAL A 110 11.55 6.68 9.51
N ASP A 111 11.69 5.90 10.58
CA ASP A 111 11.08 6.14 11.91
C ASP A 111 11.70 7.38 12.58
N GLY A 112 11.93 8.43 11.78
CA GLY A 112 12.70 9.60 12.12
C GLY A 112 12.03 10.90 11.72
N PRO A 113 12.38 11.99 12.41
CA PRO A 113 11.94 13.33 12.09
C PRO A 113 12.33 13.66 10.65
N GLN A 114 11.32 13.97 9.82
CA GLN A 114 11.54 14.38 8.43
C GLN A 114 12.06 15.81 8.34
N ASN A 115 11.88 16.58 9.41
CA ASN A 115 12.41 17.92 9.58
C ASN A 115 13.71 17.87 10.41
N PRO A 116 14.84 18.44 9.95
CA PRO A 116 16.08 18.53 10.74
C PRO A 116 15.92 19.22 12.10
N GLU A 117 14.90 20.06 12.28
CA GLU A 117 14.59 20.75 13.53
C GLU A 117 13.71 19.92 14.48
N GLU A 118 13.08 18.86 13.98
CA GLU A 118 12.28 17.95 14.80
C GLU A 118 13.23 16.94 15.47
N ARG A 119 13.09 16.80 16.79
CA ARG A 119 13.90 15.89 17.60
C ARG A 119 13.15 14.61 17.91
N HIS A 120 13.86 13.49 17.94
CA HIS A 120 13.33 12.20 18.37
C HIS A 120 13.91 11.80 19.71
N ASP A 121 13.07 11.82 20.74
CA ASP A 121 13.44 11.40 22.10
C ASP A 121 13.58 9.88 22.19
N CYS A 122 14.74 9.40 22.68
CA CYS A 122 15.03 7.97 22.76
C CYS A 122 14.24 7.29 23.88
N LYS A 123 13.26 6.46 23.50
CA LYS A 123 12.37 5.74 24.43
C LYS A 123 13.02 4.46 24.92
N GLU A 124 12.57 3.96 26.07
CA GLU A 124 13.08 2.73 26.69
C GLU A 124 13.13 1.54 25.73
N LYS A 125 12.10 1.37 24.90
CA LYS A 125 12.02 0.28 23.91
C LYS A 125 13.12 0.35 22.83
N GLU A 126 13.63 1.54 22.54
CA GLU A 126 14.67 1.78 21.53
C GLU A 126 16.05 1.60 22.16
N ARG A 127 16.20 2.00 23.42
CA ARG A 127 17.39 1.74 24.25
C ARG A 127 17.61 0.24 24.50
N ALA A 128 16.52 -0.49 24.68
CA ALA A 128 16.54 -1.94 24.92
C ALA A 128 16.72 -2.79 23.65
N GLN A 129 17.00 -2.19 22.49
CA GLN A 129 17.29 -2.96 21.27
C GLN A 129 18.69 -3.56 21.36
N ASP A 130 18.81 -4.89 21.42
CA ASP A 130 20.12 -5.55 21.50
C ASP A 130 20.92 -5.47 20.19
N VAL A 131 20.24 -5.25 19.04
CA VAL A 131 20.86 -5.27 17.72
C VAL A 131 20.32 -4.11 16.87
N CYS A 132 21.23 -3.34 16.28
CA CYS A 132 20.91 -2.32 15.28
C CYS A 132 21.37 -2.77 13.89
N ILE A 133 20.60 -2.44 12.85
CA ILE A 133 21.00 -2.68 11.46
C ILE A 133 22.14 -1.74 11.06
N GLU A 134 23.06 -2.22 10.23
CA GLU A 134 24.17 -1.43 9.66
C GLU A 134 23.70 -0.55 8.48
N LEU A 135 22.66 0.24 8.72
CA LEU A 135 22.16 1.23 7.76
C LEU A 135 22.84 2.58 8.02
N TYR A 136 23.46 3.16 7.00
CA TYR A 136 24.05 4.50 7.10
C TYR A 136 23.02 5.58 6.76
N GLN A 137 22.41 6.13 7.81
CA GLN A 137 21.47 7.25 7.81
C GLN A 137 21.83 8.17 9.00
N PRO A 138 22.87 9.02 8.87
CA PRO A 138 23.51 9.64 10.02
C PRO A 138 22.55 10.55 10.80
N VAL A 139 22.69 10.51 12.13
CA VAL A 139 21.94 11.33 13.08
C VAL A 139 22.88 11.98 14.09
N CYS A 140 22.47 13.10 14.67
CA CYS A 140 23.20 13.73 15.75
C CYS A 140 22.55 13.35 17.08
N GLY A 141 23.23 12.52 17.87
CA GLY A 141 22.78 12.10 19.19
C GLY A 141 23.20 13.10 20.25
N TRP A 142 22.24 13.78 20.86
CA TRP A 142 22.46 14.79 21.89
C TRP A 142 22.49 14.15 23.26
N TYR A 143 23.53 14.46 24.04
CA TYR A 143 23.72 13.83 25.34
C TYR A 143 22.76 14.37 26.40
N THR A 144 22.53 13.57 27.44
CA THR A 144 21.76 13.97 28.62
C THR A 144 22.45 15.09 29.41
N GLU A 145 21.67 15.89 30.17
CA GLU A 145 22.18 17.05 30.90
C GLU A 145 23.19 16.72 32.02
N ASP A 146 23.22 15.46 32.49
CA ASP A 146 24.17 14.97 33.49
C ASP A 146 25.58 14.75 32.93
N ILE A 147 25.75 14.77 31.60
CA ILE A 147 27.04 14.61 30.95
C ILE A 147 27.73 15.95 30.81
N LYS A 148 28.90 16.08 31.43
CA LYS A 148 29.76 17.27 31.32
C LYS A 148 30.60 17.21 30.05
N CYS A 149 30.14 17.90 29.02
CA CYS A 149 30.91 18.07 27.78
C CYS A 149 31.99 19.16 27.92
N PHE A 150 33.19 18.87 27.42
CA PHE A 150 34.31 19.82 27.40
C PHE A 150 34.26 20.78 26.21
N ALA A 151 33.56 20.40 25.14
CA ALA A 151 33.41 21.16 23.91
C ALA A 151 31.96 21.10 23.42
N TYR A 152 31.56 22.09 22.63
CA TYR A 152 30.26 22.16 21.98
C TYR A 152 30.34 21.60 20.54
N PRO A 153 29.31 20.89 20.03
CA PRO A 153 28.10 20.47 20.73
C PRO A 153 28.35 19.34 21.73
N CYS A 154 27.46 19.21 22.71
CA CYS A 154 27.43 18.06 23.61
C CYS A 154 26.67 16.91 22.92
N ALA A 155 27.25 16.42 21.82
CA ALA A 155 26.61 15.48 20.92
C ALA A 155 27.64 14.73 20.08
N GLU A 156 27.22 13.61 19.49
CA GLU A 156 28.05 12.77 18.62
C GLU A 156 27.24 12.28 17.40
N THR A 157 27.91 12.15 16.25
CA THR A 157 27.29 11.60 15.04
C THR A 157 27.22 10.09 15.13
N PHE A 158 26.03 9.52 14.98
CA PHE A 158 25.81 8.07 14.92
C PHE A 158 25.40 7.63 13.52
N SER A 159 25.67 6.37 13.16
CA SER A 159 25.33 5.83 11.84
C SER A 159 23.84 5.84 11.54
N ASN A 160 22.99 5.69 12.56
CA ASN A 160 21.53 5.82 12.47
C ASN A 160 20.90 6.03 13.87
N GLY A 161 19.60 6.31 13.90
CA GLY A 161 18.82 6.53 15.12
C GLY A 161 18.83 5.36 16.12
N CYS A 162 18.93 4.11 15.64
CA CYS A 162 19.04 2.95 16.53
C CYS A 162 20.35 2.98 17.31
N PHE A 163 21.49 3.18 16.62
CA PHE A 163 22.78 3.29 17.29
C PHE A 163 22.83 4.49 18.25
N ALA A 164 22.19 5.60 17.91
CA ALA A 164 22.07 6.74 18.81
C ALA A 164 21.27 6.38 20.07
N CYS A 165 20.08 5.78 19.93
CA CYS A 165 19.25 5.44 21.08
C CYS A 165 19.77 4.26 21.90
N ASN A 166 20.56 3.36 21.33
CA ASN A 166 21.22 2.30 22.09
C ASN A 166 22.28 2.85 23.05
N ASP A 167 22.90 4.00 22.75
CA ASP A 167 23.82 4.66 23.67
C ASP A 167 23.05 5.36 24.81
N MET A 168 23.24 4.86 26.04
CA MET A 168 22.61 5.40 27.25
C MET A 168 22.96 6.86 27.54
N LYS A 169 24.05 7.39 26.95
CA LYS A 169 24.44 8.80 27.07
C LYS A 169 23.56 9.72 26.23
N VAL A 170 22.93 9.22 25.17
CA VAL A 170 22.11 10.02 24.26
C VAL A 170 20.71 10.17 24.83
N ALA A 171 20.22 11.40 24.96
CA ALA A 171 18.85 11.72 25.36
C ALA A 171 17.87 11.63 24.19
N TYR A 172 18.24 12.24 23.07
CA TYR A 172 17.46 12.35 21.83
C TYR A 172 18.39 12.50 20.64
N TRP A 173 17.88 12.36 19.43
CA TRP A 173 18.64 12.64 18.22
C TRP A 173 17.88 13.52 17.23
N THR A 174 18.63 14.19 16.35
CA THR A 174 18.12 14.99 15.22
C THR A 174 18.66 14.42 13.91
N GLN A 175 17.96 14.66 12.80
CA GLN A 175 18.37 14.16 11.49
C GLN A 175 19.68 14.81 11.01
N GLY A 176 20.61 14.01 10.45
CA GLY A 176 21.88 14.50 9.90
C GLY A 176 23.05 14.46 10.88
N GLU A 177 24.25 14.81 10.42
CA GLU A 177 25.46 14.83 11.25
C GLU A 177 25.44 15.96 12.29
N CYS A 178 26.22 15.82 13.37
CA CYS A 178 26.32 16.88 14.36
C CYS A 178 26.99 18.16 13.82
N PRO A 179 26.55 19.34 14.28
CA PRO A 179 27.16 20.60 13.88
C PRO A 179 28.62 20.66 14.34
N GLN A 180 29.47 21.25 13.52
CA GLN A 180 30.87 21.44 13.86
C GLN A 180 31.01 22.54 14.92
N THR A 181 32.04 22.45 15.76
CA THR A 181 32.35 23.47 16.77
C THR A 181 32.38 24.86 16.13
N GLY A 182 31.49 25.78 16.54
CA GLY A 182 31.48 27.18 16.10
C GLY A 182 30.45 27.56 15.02
N SER A 183 29.65 26.62 14.51
CA SER A 183 28.49 26.96 13.68
C SER A 183 27.24 27.15 14.56
N SER A 184 26.99 28.38 15.01
CA SER A 184 25.69 28.77 15.55
C SER A 184 24.66 28.76 14.41
N GLN A 185 23.77 27.77 14.38
CA GLN A 185 22.49 27.93 13.69
C GLN A 185 21.59 28.76 14.59
N GLY A 186 21.29 29.97 14.14
CA GLY A 186 20.34 30.90 14.78
C GLY A 186 18.95 30.80 14.18
#